data_AF-A0AAD9NGR5-F1
#
_entry.id   AF-A0AAD9NGR5-F1
#
_cell.length_a   1.000
_cell.length_b   1.000
_cell.length_c   1.000
_cell.angle_alpha   90.00
_cell.angle_beta   90.00
_cell.angle_gamma   90.00
#
_symmetry.space_group_name_H-M   'P 1'
#
loop_
_entity.id
_entity.type
_entity.pdbx_description
1 polymer ?
#
loop_
_entity_poly.entity_id
_entity_poly.type
_entity_poly.pdbx_seq_one_letter_code
_entity_poly.pdbx_strand_id
1 'polypeptide(L)'
;MAKSDRRLKEATDRVTKLEESIVGKQTALECLIEENESLKQQLDMASTSPVKQIEPCDPGSQTGPGARGDEANAEIYSQKLRDVEAELMQRDTVIKQLSDKLQATVENRDLLQAEYMEQAAQLSSQVQLLQQQLKQTSEWLKTESGGRGISAQALLEAKNELLALQQINRRNEGELHALRQAVAQRDQALLQRDQSLHQIAEKMTYMTNYCKLLESEKETLLKTAQSGSVTSERSQL
;
A
#
# COMPACT_ATOMS: atom_id res chain seq x y z
N MET A 1 8.33 36.74 31.72
CA MET A 1 8.51 36.11 30.41
C MET A 1 7.46 36.67 29.47
N ALA A 2 7.88 37.21 28.33
CA ALA A 2 6.98 37.85 27.39
C ALA A 2 6.07 36.81 26.72
N LYS A 3 4.86 37.21 26.28
CA LYS A 3 3.95 36.33 25.51
C LYS A 3 4.64 35.71 24.29
N SER A 4 5.65 36.37 23.72
CA SER A 4 6.48 35.85 22.63
C SER A 4 7.30 34.63 23.04
N ASP A 5 7.92 34.66 24.23
CA ASP A 5 8.81 33.59 24.70
C ASP A 5 8.04 32.29 24.95
N ARG A 6 6.79 32.42 25.40
CA ARG A 6 5.89 31.27 25.62
C ARG A 6 5.48 30.61 24.31
N ARG A 7 5.12 31.42 23.30
CA ARG A 7 4.76 30.93 21.96
C ARG A 7 5.96 30.32 21.24
N LEU A 8 7.14 30.91 21.40
CA LEU A 8 8.37 30.37 20.85
C LEU A 8 8.66 28.98 21.44
N LYS A 9 8.55 28.85 22.77
CA LYS A 9 8.73 27.57 23.45
C LYS A 9 7.72 26.50 23.01
N GLU A 10 6.44 26.84 22.91
CA GLU A 10 5.40 25.92 22.42
C GLU A 10 5.65 25.47 20.96
N ALA A 11 6.18 26.36 20.11
CA ALA A 11 6.57 26.01 18.75
C ALA A 11 7.80 25.10 18.72
N THR A 12 8.82 25.37 19.55
CA THR A 12 10.01 24.51 19.68
C THR A 12 9.62 23.11 20.15
N ASP A 13 8.77 23.00 21.19
CA ASP A 13 8.31 21.71 21.71
C ASP A 13 7.51 20.92 20.66
N ARG A 14 6.72 21.61 19.81
CA ARG A 14 6.03 20.98 18.68
C ARG A 14 7.00 20.49 17.60
N VAL A 15 8.02 21.28 17.26
CA VAL A 15 9.04 20.89 16.28
C VAL A 15 9.77 19.64 16.78
N THR A 16 10.21 19.61 18.04
CA THR A 16 10.90 18.44 18.60
C THR A 16 10.04 17.18 18.57
N LYS A 17 8.75 17.28 18.90
CA LYS A 17 7.82 16.14 18.78
C LYS A 17 7.63 15.65 17.34
N LEU A 18 7.62 16.58 16.37
CA LEU A 18 7.53 16.23 14.96
C LEU A 18 8.82 15.57 14.47
N GLU A 19 9.98 16.06 14.90
CA GLU A 19 11.29 15.46 14.60
C GLU A 19 11.38 14.03 15.15
N GLU A 20 11.01 13.80 16.40
CA GLU A 20 10.95 12.46 17.01
C GLU A 20 9.99 11.53 16.25
N SER A 21 8.82 12.04 15.82
CA SER A 21 7.86 11.27 15.03
C SER A 21 8.38 10.94 13.62
N ILE A 22 9.12 11.86 12.99
CA ILE A 22 9.72 11.64 11.66
C ILE A 22 10.80 10.58 11.75
N VAL A 23 11.69 10.66 12.76
CA VAL A 23 12.73 9.66 12.98
C VAL A 23 12.11 8.27 13.20
N GLY A 24 11.10 8.16 14.07
CA GLY A 24 10.40 6.88 14.27
C GLY A 24 9.74 6.33 13.00
N LYS A 25 9.18 7.20 12.15
CA LYS A 25 8.61 6.81 10.85
C LYS A 25 9.69 6.40 9.84
N GLN A 26 10.86 7.05 9.84
CA GLN A 26 12.00 6.66 9.00
C GLN A 26 12.53 5.28 9.40
N THR A 27 12.72 5.02 10.70
CA THR A 27 13.13 3.71 11.18
C THR A 27 12.13 2.61 10.80
N ALA A 28 10.82 2.88 10.93
CA ALA A 28 9.80 1.93 10.50
C ALA A 28 9.83 1.67 8.98
N LEU A 29 10.14 2.70 8.18
CA LEU A 29 10.28 2.58 6.73
C LEU A 29 11.52 1.74 6.35
N GLU A 30 12.64 1.96 7.03
CA GLU A 30 13.87 1.16 6.84
C GLU A 30 13.63 -0.32 7.14
N CYS A 31 12.96 -0.65 8.26
CA CYS A 31 12.58 -2.03 8.57
C CYS A 31 11.69 -2.66 7.49
N LEU A 32 10.73 -1.90 6.93
CA LEU A 32 9.86 -2.39 5.86
C LEU A 32 10.59 -2.56 4.52
N ILE A 33 11.64 -1.78 4.27
CA ILE A 33 12.52 -1.94 3.09
C ILE A 33 13.34 -3.22 3.24
N GLU A 34 13.99 -3.43 4.38
CA GLU A 34 14.74 -4.66 4.66
C GLU A 34 13.88 -5.92 4.56
N GLU A 35 12.65 -5.87 5.09
CA GLU A 35 11.71 -6.98 5.02
C GLU A 35 11.24 -7.25 3.57
N ASN A 36 11.05 -6.21 2.76
CA ASN A 36 10.76 -6.36 1.33
C ASN A 36 11.92 -6.99 0.57
N GLU A 37 13.16 -6.57 0.83
CA GLU A 37 14.34 -7.16 0.19
C GLU A 37 14.51 -8.63 0.56
N SER A 38 14.28 -8.98 1.83
CA SER A 38 14.26 -10.37 2.29
C SER A 38 13.20 -11.21 1.57
N LEU A 39 11.97 -10.70 1.47
CA LEU A 39 10.89 -11.40 0.74
C LEU A 39 11.19 -11.55 -0.75
N LYS A 40 11.85 -10.56 -1.36
CA LYS A 40 12.28 -10.61 -2.76
C LYS A 40 13.34 -11.68 -2.99
N GLN A 41 14.33 -11.79 -2.08
CA GLN A 41 15.33 -12.86 -2.12
C GLN A 41 14.70 -14.24 -1.94
N GLN A 42 13.74 -14.40 -1.03
CA GLN A 42 13.02 -15.67 -0.85
C GLN A 42 12.23 -16.07 -2.10
N LEU A 43 11.62 -15.09 -2.79
CA LEU A 43 10.89 -15.33 -4.03
C LEU A 43 11.83 -15.74 -5.17
N ASP A 44 13.01 -15.12 -5.28
CA ASP A 44 14.02 -15.49 -6.28
C ASP A 44 14.60 -16.89 -6.00
N MET A 45 14.76 -17.27 -4.72
CA MET A 45 15.13 -18.63 -4.34
C MET A 45 14.03 -19.66 -4.63
N ALA A 46 12.76 -19.30 -4.45
CA ALA A 46 11.64 -20.17 -4.83
C ALA A 46 11.51 -20.31 -6.36
N SER A 47 11.86 -19.28 -7.12
CA SER A 47 11.78 -19.23 -8.58
C SER A 47 12.96 -19.92 -9.29
N THR A 48 14.04 -20.23 -8.56
CA THR A 48 15.23 -20.94 -9.06
C THR A 48 15.24 -22.43 -8.71
N SER A 49 14.21 -22.93 -8.03
CA SER A 49 14.02 -24.37 -7.90
C SER A 49 13.75 -24.95 -9.30
N PRO A 50 14.62 -25.84 -9.81
CA PRO A 50 14.46 -26.36 -11.16
C PRO A 50 13.15 -27.13 -11.21
N VAL A 51 12.17 -26.57 -11.94
CA VAL A 51 11.07 -27.35 -12.49
C VAL A 51 11.74 -28.49 -13.25
N LYS A 52 11.79 -29.67 -12.64
CA LYS A 52 12.17 -30.89 -13.34
C LYS A 52 11.19 -30.98 -14.50
N GLN A 53 11.66 -30.69 -15.71
CA GLN A 53 10.96 -31.04 -16.93
C GLN A 53 10.68 -32.53 -16.83
N ILE A 54 9.42 -32.87 -16.59
CA ILE A 54 8.97 -34.26 -16.62
C ILE A 54 8.89 -34.58 -18.11
N GLU A 55 9.83 -35.40 -18.58
CA GLU A 55 9.78 -35.97 -19.93
C GLU A 55 8.41 -36.64 -20.14
N PRO A 56 7.79 -36.49 -21.32
CA PRO A 56 6.61 -37.24 -21.67
C PRO A 56 6.99 -38.72 -21.74
N CYS A 57 6.48 -39.54 -20.82
CA CYS A 57 6.62 -40.99 -20.93
C CYS A 57 5.88 -41.46 -22.19
N ASP A 58 6.67 -41.99 -23.13
CA ASP A 58 6.27 -42.58 -24.40
C ASP A 58 5.33 -43.79 -24.15
N PRO A 59 4.10 -43.82 -24.69
CA PRO A 59 3.17 -44.94 -24.51
C PRO A 59 3.49 -46.02 -25.55
N GLY A 60 4.61 -46.72 -25.37
CA GLY A 60 5.07 -47.62 -26.43
C GLY A 60 6.11 -48.65 -26.04
N SER A 61 5.82 -49.55 -25.11
CA SER A 61 6.19 -50.98 -25.24
C SER A 61 5.96 -51.81 -23.98
N GLN A 62 5.54 -53.06 -24.24
CA GLN A 62 5.65 -54.28 -23.44
C GLN A 62 4.37 -54.83 -22.77
N THR A 63 3.91 -55.87 -23.44
CA THR A 63 3.03 -56.98 -23.06
C THR A 63 3.52 -57.74 -21.82
N GLY A 64 2.74 -57.67 -20.71
CA GLY A 64 2.54 -58.65 -19.61
C GLY A 64 3.75 -59.21 -18.82
N PRO A 65 3.58 -59.79 -17.61
CA PRO A 65 2.36 -60.05 -16.84
C PRO A 65 2.36 -59.44 -15.41
N GLY A 66 1.17 -59.22 -14.84
CA GLY A 66 0.93 -59.31 -13.39
C GLY A 66 0.72 -57.99 -12.63
N ALA A 67 -0.42 -57.92 -11.96
CA ALA A 67 -0.97 -57.00 -10.94
C ALA A 67 -0.04 -56.05 -10.13
N ARG A 68 1.28 -56.23 -10.10
CA ARG A 68 2.22 -55.35 -9.38
C ARG A 68 2.47 -54.01 -10.07
N GLY A 69 2.29 -53.93 -11.39
CA GLY A 69 2.41 -52.66 -12.13
C GLY A 69 1.27 -51.68 -11.83
N ASP A 70 0.07 -52.21 -11.59
CA ASP A 70 -1.12 -51.40 -11.32
C ASP A 70 -1.13 -50.84 -9.89
N GLU A 71 -0.64 -51.60 -8.90
CA GLU A 71 -0.43 -51.10 -7.53
C GLU A 71 0.64 -50.01 -7.46
N ALA A 72 1.79 -50.20 -8.13
CA ALA A 72 2.85 -49.20 -8.17
C ALA A 72 2.38 -47.90 -8.85
N ASN A 73 1.57 -48.00 -9.91
CA ASN A 73 0.99 -46.84 -10.58
C ASN A 73 -0.07 -46.15 -9.69
N ALA A 74 -0.93 -46.91 -9.01
CA ALA A 74 -1.91 -46.36 -8.08
C ALA A 74 -1.26 -45.60 -6.91
N GLU A 75 -0.13 -46.10 -6.41
CA GLU A 75 0.63 -45.47 -5.33
C GLU A 75 1.29 -44.16 -5.80
N ILE A 76 1.82 -44.12 -7.03
CA ILE A 76 2.34 -42.89 -7.66
C ILE A 76 1.23 -41.84 -7.84
N TYR A 77 0.05 -42.23 -8.34
CA TYR A 77 -1.07 -41.28 -8.50
C TYR A 77 -1.60 -40.78 -7.15
N SER A 78 -1.65 -41.65 -6.14
CA SER A 78 -2.04 -41.26 -4.77
C SER A 78 -1.06 -40.28 -4.15
N GLN A 79 0.23 -40.44 -4.41
CA GLN A 79 1.24 -39.47 -3.99
C GLN A 79 1.06 -38.12 -4.72
N LYS A 80 0.91 -38.14 -6.05
CA LYS A 80 0.67 -36.91 -6.83
C LYS A 80 -0.58 -36.16 -6.39
N LEU A 81 -1.67 -36.87 -6.05
CA LEU A 81 -2.89 -36.25 -5.52
C LEU A 81 -2.63 -35.56 -4.18
N ARG A 82 -1.87 -36.18 -3.28
CA ARG A 82 -1.49 -35.55 -2.00
C ARG A 82 -0.61 -34.33 -2.19
N ASP A 83 0.34 -34.38 -3.13
CA ASP A 83 1.22 -33.26 -3.44
C ASP A 83 0.42 -32.06 -3.98
N VAL A 84 -0.49 -32.32 -4.93
CA VAL A 84 -1.40 -31.29 -5.47
C VAL A 84 -2.30 -30.71 -4.37
N GLU A 85 -2.85 -31.54 -3.48
CA GLU A 85 -3.69 -31.06 -2.37
C GLU A 85 -2.92 -30.18 -1.38
N ALA A 86 -1.66 -30.52 -1.10
CA ALA A 86 -0.79 -29.69 -0.26
C ALA A 86 -0.49 -28.33 -0.93
N GLU A 87 -0.20 -28.32 -2.24
CA GLU A 87 0.03 -27.10 -2.99
C GLU A 87 -1.21 -26.19 -3.06
N LEU A 88 -2.40 -26.78 -3.24
CA LEU A 88 -3.68 -26.05 -3.19
C LEU A 88 -3.88 -25.37 -1.82
N MET A 89 -3.63 -26.08 -0.72
CA MET A 89 -3.75 -25.51 0.63
C MET A 89 -2.74 -24.39 0.91
N GLN A 90 -1.48 -24.57 0.49
CA GLN A 90 -0.45 -23.55 0.63
C GLN A 90 -0.84 -22.29 -0.16
N ARG A 91 -1.32 -22.46 -1.39
CA ARG A 91 -1.78 -21.36 -2.23
C ARG A 91 -2.94 -20.61 -1.61
N ASP A 92 -3.97 -21.31 -1.13
CA ASP A 92 -5.14 -20.67 -0.54
C ASP A 92 -4.77 -19.84 0.70
N THR A 93 -3.76 -20.31 1.46
CA THR A 93 -3.16 -19.56 2.56
C THR A 93 -2.50 -18.26 2.07
N VAL A 94 -1.71 -18.34 0.98
CA VAL A 94 -1.05 -17.16 0.38
C VAL A 94 -2.08 -16.17 -0.18
N ILE A 95 -3.11 -16.64 -0.87
CA ILE A 95 -4.19 -15.79 -1.42
C ILE A 95 -4.88 -15.04 -0.29
N LYS A 96 -5.20 -15.72 0.82
CA LYS A 96 -5.80 -15.09 1.99
C LYS A 96 -4.89 -14.02 2.58
N GLN A 97 -3.61 -14.33 2.81
CA GLN A 97 -2.65 -13.36 3.35
C GLN A 97 -2.49 -12.12 2.46
N LEU A 98 -2.43 -12.30 1.14
CA LEU A 98 -2.34 -11.19 0.19
C LEU A 98 -3.62 -10.35 0.17
N SER A 99 -4.79 -10.99 0.27
CA SER A 99 -6.09 -10.31 0.31
C SER A 99 -6.23 -9.47 1.59
N ASP A 100 -5.87 -10.03 2.75
CA ASP A 100 -5.91 -9.32 4.03
C ASP A 100 -4.94 -8.11 4.02
N LYS A 101 -3.73 -8.29 3.49
CA LYS A 101 -2.74 -7.19 3.35
C LYS A 101 -3.20 -6.10 2.37
N LEU A 102 -3.83 -6.49 1.25
CA LEU A 102 -4.39 -5.55 0.28
C LEU A 102 -5.48 -4.70 0.93
N GLN A 103 -6.42 -5.34 1.62
CA GLN A 103 -7.51 -4.65 2.30
C GLN A 103 -6.98 -3.66 3.35
N ALA A 104 -6.09 -4.10 4.23
CA ALA A 104 -5.49 -3.23 5.25
C ALA A 104 -4.71 -2.04 4.64
N THR A 105 -4.10 -2.23 3.47
CA THR A 105 -3.37 -1.15 2.78
C THR A 105 -4.33 -0.11 2.19
N VAL A 106 -5.45 -0.56 1.60
CA VAL A 106 -6.47 0.33 1.04
C VAL A 106 -7.16 1.12 2.15
N GLU A 107 -7.55 0.47 3.24
CA GLU A 107 -8.18 1.15 4.39
C GLU A 107 -7.26 2.23 5.00
N ASN A 108 -5.97 1.91 5.19
CA ASN A 108 -5.00 2.89 5.68
C ASN A 108 -4.79 4.08 4.72
N ARG A 109 -4.79 3.83 3.40
CA ARG A 109 -4.70 4.90 2.39
C ARG A 109 -5.87 5.85 2.52
N ASP A 110 -7.09 5.30 2.57
CA ASP A 110 -8.31 6.10 2.53
C ASP A 110 -8.44 6.96 3.81
N LEU A 111 -8.04 6.41 4.97
CA LEU A 111 -7.95 7.16 6.23
C LEU A 111 -6.95 8.33 6.13
N LEU A 112 -5.73 8.07 5.67
CA LEU A 112 -4.72 9.11 5.53
C LEU A 112 -5.15 10.20 4.54
N GLN A 113 -5.77 9.80 3.42
CA GLN A 113 -6.28 10.76 2.44
C GLN A 113 -7.36 11.67 3.04
N ALA A 114 -8.27 11.12 3.84
CA ALA A 114 -9.30 11.89 4.54
C ALA A 114 -8.68 12.91 5.53
N GLU A 115 -7.72 12.48 6.36
CA GLU A 115 -7.03 13.35 7.31
C GLU A 115 -6.32 14.52 6.60
N TYR A 116 -5.65 14.25 5.49
CA TYR A 116 -4.94 15.30 4.74
C TYR A 116 -5.90 16.27 4.05
N MET A 117 -7.01 15.79 3.50
CA MET A 117 -8.04 16.66 2.94
C MET A 117 -8.63 17.59 4.00
N GLU A 118 -8.85 17.09 5.21
CA GLU A 118 -9.32 17.92 6.33
C GLU A 118 -8.29 18.98 6.71
N GLN A 119 -7.02 18.61 6.87
CA GLN A 119 -5.95 19.57 7.17
C GLN A 119 -5.80 20.65 6.09
N ALA A 120 -5.89 20.26 4.81
CA ALA A 120 -5.86 21.21 3.70
C ALA A 120 -7.03 22.18 3.73
N ALA A 121 -8.24 21.71 4.05
CA ALA A 121 -9.43 22.54 4.19
C ALA A 121 -9.30 23.54 5.35
N GLN A 122 -8.80 23.09 6.51
CA GLN A 122 -8.57 23.94 7.68
C GLN A 122 -7.55 25.05 7.38
N LEU A 123 -6.43 24.73 6.75
CA LEU A 123 -5.41 25.72 6.38
C LEU A 123 -5.91 26.70 5.32
N SER A 124 -6.66 26.22 4.33
CA SER A 124 -7.29 27.08 3.32
C SER A 124 -8.22 28.11 3.96
N SER A 125 -9.04 27.67 4.93
CA SER A 125 -9.91 28.56 5.70
C SER A 125 -9.12 29.61 6.51
N GLN A 126 -8.03 29.22 7.17
CA GLN A 126 -7.18 30.16 7.91
C GLN A 126 -6.54 31.21 6.99
N VAL A 127 -6.06 30.81 5.81
CA VAL A 127 -5.50 31.74 4.83
C VAL A 127 -6.56 32.72 4.34
N GLN A 128 -7.77 32.27 4.03
CA GLN A 128 -8.87 33.15 3.62
C GLN A 128 -9.22 34.16 4.72
N LEU A 129 -9.28 33.73 5.99
CA LEU A 129 -9.54 34.60 7.12
C LEU A 129 -8.46 35.68 7.27
N LEU A 130 -7.18 35.29 7.19
CA LEU A 130 -6.05 36.23 7.28
C LEU A 130 -6.04 37.21 6.10
N GLN A 131 -6.35 36.75 4.89
CA GLN A 131 -6.48 37.62 3.72
C GLN A 131 -7.61 38.65 3.90
N GLN A 132 -8.75 38.23 4.48
CA GLN A 132 -9.86 39.13 4.78
C GLN A 132 -9.48 40.17 5.84
N GLN A 133 -8.81 39.75 6.93
CA GLN A 133 -8.31 40.65 7.97
C GLN A 133 -7.30 41.66 7.42
N LEU A 134 -6.40 41.21 6.54
CA LEU A 134 -5.40 42.07 5.90
C LEU A 134 -6.03 43.07 4.94
N LYS A 135 -7.10 42.67 4.22
CA LYS A 135 -7.89 43.57 3.38
C LYS A 135 -8.63 44.61 4.21
N GLN A 136 -9.31 44.19 5.28
CA GLN A 136 -10.06 45.09 6.17
C GLN A 136 -9.13 46.12 6.85
N THR A 137 -8.00 45.67 7.39
CA THR A 137 -6.99 46.57 7.99
C THR A 137 -6.39 47.53 6.97
N SER A 138 -6.12 47.06 5.74
CA SER A 138 -5.67 47.94 4.65
C SER A 138 -6.71 48.97 4.23
N GLU A 139 -7.99 48.60 4.18
CA GLU A 139 -9.09 49.52 3.85
C GLU A 139 -9.29 50.54 4.97
N TRP A 140 -9.29 50.10 6.23
CA TRP A 140 -9.34 50.98 7.40
C TRP A 140 -8.19 52.00 7.39
N LEU A 141 -6.94 51.56 7.18
CA LEU A 141 -5.79 52.46 7.06
C LEU A 141 -5.97 53.52 5.95
N LYS A 142 -6.59 53.15 4.81
CA LYS A 142 -6.86 54.08 3.69
C LYS A 142 -7.95 55.10 4.04
N THR A 143 -9.02 54.68 4.71
CA THR A 143 -10.12 55.59 5.09
C THR A 143 -9.67 56.55 6.18
N GLU A 144 -8.88 56.05 7.14
CA GLU A 144 -8.41 56.83 8.26
C GLU A 144 -7.39 57.89 7.81
N SER A 145 -6.48 57.55 6.90
CA SER A 145 -5.44 58.47 6.39
C SER A 145 -5.97 59.59 5.50
N GLY A 146 -7.21 59.48 5.00
CA GLY A 146 -7.83 60.47 4.11
C GLY A 146 -8.84 61.43 4.75
N GLY A 147 -9.31 61.18 5.99
CA GLY A 147 -10.55 61.82 6.48
C GLY A 147 -10.43 62.70 7.74
N ARG A 148 -9.63 62.31 8.74
CA ARG A 148 -9.51 63.05 10.01
C ARG A 148 -8.12 62.83 10.57
N GLY A 149 -7.48 63.88 11.09
CA GLY A 149 -6.13 63.81 11.65
C GLY A 149 -6.02 62.71 12.70
N ILE A 150 -5.45 61.58 12.31
CA ILE A 150 -5.05 60.50 13.20
C ILE A 150 -3.77 60.95 13.89
N SER A 151 -3.60 60.64 15.17
CA SER A 151 -2.29 60.78 15.80
C SER A 151 -1.29 59.89 15.06
N ALA A 152 -0.06 60.39 14.86
CA ALA A 152 1.01 59.61 14.24
C ALA A 152 1.22 58.24 14.93
N GLN A 153 0.87 58.16 16.22
CA GLN A 153 0.91 56.94 17.03
C GLN A 153 -0.02 55.84 16.52
N ALA A 154 -1.31 56.15 16.29
CA ALA A 154 -2.28 55.13 15.83
C ALA A 154 -2.00 54.68 14.38
N LEU A 155 -1.44 55.57 13.55
CA LEU A 155 -0.98 55.23 12.20
C LEU A 155 0.27 54.31 12.24
N LEU A 156 1.15 54.52 13.22
CA LEU A 156 2.32 53.65 13.46
C LEU A 156 1.90 52.28 13.98
N GLU A 157 0.95 52.21 14.91
CA GLU A 157 0.41 50.96 15.48
C GLU A 157 -0.25 50.10 14.39
N ALA A 158 -1.11 50.70 13.58
CA ALA A 158 -1.76 49.98 12.46
C ALA A 158 -0.77 49.55 11.38
N LYS A 159 0.28 50.34 11.11
CA LYS A 159 1.37 49.94 10.21
C LYS A 159 2.15 48.74 10.76
N ASN A 160 2.43 48.71 12.06
CA ASN A 160 3.12 47.60 12.70
C ASN A 160 2.25 46.32 12.69
N GLU A 161 0.94 46.46 12.92
CA GLU A 161 -0.01 45.34 12.85
C GLU A 161 -0.13 44.80 11.42
N LEU A 162 -0.16 45.68 10.41
CA LEU A 162 -0.12 45.28 9.00
C LEU A 162 1.17 44.53 8.65
N LEU A 163 2.32 45.01 9.11
CA LEU A 163 3.62 44.32 8.90
C LEU A 163 3.65 42.94 9.57
N ALA A 164 3.11 42.83 10.78
CA ALA A 164 3.01 41.56 11.48
C ALA A 164 2.10 40.57 10.74
N LEU A 165 0.93 41.03 10.28
CA LEU A 165 0.02 40.21 9.48
C LEU A 165 0.63 39.80 8.14
N GLN A 166 1.37 40.69 7.47
CA GLN A 166 2.10 40.36 6.23
C GLN A 166 3.18 39.31 6.45
N GLN A 167 3.92 39.38 7.56
CA GLN A 167 4.92 38.36 7.91
C GLN A 167 4.27 37.00 8.19
N ILE A 168 3.16 36.98 8.94
CA ILE A 168 2.40 35.75 9.20
C ILE A 168 1.86 35.17 7.89
N ASN A 169 1.32 36.01 7.01
CA ASN A 169 0.78 35.54 5.72
C ASN A 169 1.88 34.92 4.85
N ARG A 170 3.05 35.57 4.72
CA ARG A 170 4.19 34.99 4.00
C ARG A 170 4.67 33.66 4.59
N ARG A 171 4.68 33.54 5.93
CA ARG A 171 5.04 32.28 6.60
C ARG A 171 4.03 31.18 6.26
N ASN A 172 2.74 31.50 6.37
CA ASN A 172 1.67 30.54 6.08
C ASN A 172 1.67 30.14 4.61
N GLU A 173 1.94 31.06 3.68
CA GLU A 173 2.13 30.74 2.25
C GLU A 173 3.30 29.77 2.03
N GLY A 174 4.43 29.98 2.73
CA GLY A 174 5.56 29.06 2.70
C GLY A 174 5.21 27.67 3.24
N GLU A 175 4.54 27.60 4.39
CA GLU A 175 4.08 26.33 4.99
C GLU A 175 3.07 25.62 4.07
N LEU A 176 2.15 26.35 3.44
CA LEU A 176 1.19 25.82 2.48
C LEU A 176 1.88 25.31 1.21
N HIS A 177 2.93 26.00 0.75
CA HIS A 177 3.72 25.55 -0.39
C HIS A 177 4.51 24.27 -0.08
N ALA A 178 5.08 24.16 1.12
CA ALA A 178 5.74 22.95 1.59
C ALA A 178 4.76 21.78 1.73
N LEU A 179 3.57 22.03 2.28
CA LEU A 179 2.49 21.04 2.36
C LEU A 179 2.03 20.57 0.98
N ARG A 180 1.86 21.49 0.01
CA ARG A 180 1.54 21.10 -1.37
C ARG A 180 2.60 20.21 -2.00
N GLN A 181 3.89 20.50 -1.76
CA GLN A 181 4.97 19.62 -2.22
C GLN A 181 4.93 18.26 -1.53
N ALA A 182 4.68 18.22 -0.21
CA ALA A 182 4.56 16.98 0.54
C ALA A 182 3.35 16.14 0.07
N VAL A 183 2.22 16.79 -0.25
CA VAL A 183 1.05 16.13 -0.86
C VAL A 183 1.42 15.58 -2.24
N ALA A 184 2.05 16.37 -3.11
CA ALA A 184 2.45 15.89 -4.44
C ALA A 184 3.42 14.70 -4.39
N GLN A 185 4.39 14.71 -3.47
CA GLN A 185 5.29 13.58 -3.25
C GLN A 185 4.54 12.33 -2.74
N ARG A 186 3.55 12.52 -1.86
CA ARG A 186 2.71 11.43 -1.38
C ARG A 186 1.78 10.90 -2.45
N ASP A 187 1.20 11.75 -3.28
CA ASP A 187 0.37 11.34 -4.43
C ASP A 187 1.20 10.48 -5.38
N GLN A 188 2.46 10.84 -5.63
CA GLN A 188 3.38 10.01 -6.41
C GLN A 188 3.63 8.65 -5.74
N ALA A 189 3.82 8.63 -4.42
CA ALA A 189 3.97 7.37 -3.67
C ALA A 189 2.70 6.52 -3.70
N LEU A 190 1.51 7.13 -3.64
CA LEU A 190 0.22 6.45 -3.81
C LEU A 190 0.09 5.86 -5.21
N LEU A 191 0.52 6.59 -6.24
CA LEU A 191 0.51 6.12 -7.62
C LEU A 191 1.41 4.88 -7.81
N GLN A 192 2.60 4.88 -7.18
CA GLN A 192 3.48 3.70 -7.14
C GLN A 192 2.86 2.54 -6.37
N ARG A 193 2.15 2.83 -5.27
CA ARG A 193 1.43 1.83 -4.49
C ARG A 193 0.30 1.21 -5.31
N ASP A 194 -0.50 2.01 -5.99
CA ASP A 194 -1.58 1.55 -6.87
C ASP A 194 -1.04 0.69 -8.02
N GLN A 195 0.11 1.06 -8.62
CA GLN A 195 0.79 0.20 -9.60
C GLN A 195 1.21 -1.14 -9.01
N SER A 196 1.72 -1.14 -7.78
CA SER A 196 2.08 -2.38 -7.07
C SER A 196 0.84 -3.23 -6.77
N LEU A 197 -0.28 -2.61 -6.39
CA LEU A 197 -1.56 -3.30 -6.20
C LEU A 197 -2.05 -3.91 -7.51
N HIS A 198 -1.89 -3.21 -8.64
CA HIS A 198 -2.25 -3.73 -9.95
C HIS A 198 -1.44 -4.98 -10.30
N GLN A 199 -0.12 -4.96 -10.09
CA GLN A 199 0.74 -6.14 -10.29
C GLN A 199 0.35 -7.31 -9.39
N ILE A 200 -0.04 -7.06 -8.13
CA ILE A 200 -0.54 -8.09 -7.22
C ILE A 200 -1.85 -8.67 -7.76
N ALA A 201 -2.77 -7.84 -8.25
CA ALA A 201 -4.03 -8.30 -8.84
C ALA A 201 -3.83 -9.14 -10.10
N GLU A 202 -2.88 -8.76 -10.97
CA GLU A 202 -2.48 -9.57 -12.13
C GLU A 202 -1.91 -10.92 -11.69
N LYS A 203 -1.03 -10.95 -10.69
CA LYS A 203 -0.50 -12.19 -10.10
C LYS A 203 -1.60 -13.05 -9.50
N MET A 204 -2.57 -12.47 -8.79
CA MET A 204 -3.72 -13.20 -8.27
C MET A 204 -4.57 -13.79 -9.40
N THR A 205 -4.75 -13.06 -10.50
CA THR A 205 -5.48 -13.55 -11.67
C THR A 205 -4.74 -14.73 -12.32
N TYR A 206 -3.41 -14.61 -12.48
CA TYR A 206 -2.57 -15.70 -12.95
C TYR A 206 -2.69 -16.93 -12.05
N MET A 207 -2.53 -16.76 -10.74
CA MET A 207 -2.68 -17.83 -9.76
C MET A 207 -4.05 -18.46 -9.83
N THR A 208 -5.13 -17.67 -9.94
CA THR A 208 -6.51 -18.16 -10.09
C THR A 208 -6.68 -19.04 -11.33
N ASN A 209 -6.09 -18.65 -12.46
CA ASN A 209 -6.14 -19.46 -13.68
C ASN A 209 -5.32 -20.74 -13.54
N TYR A 210 -4.17 -20.68 -12.86
CA TYR A 210 -3.41 -21.87 -12.51
C TYR A 210 -4.19 -22.82 -11.58
N CYS A 211 -5.00 -22.29 -10.65
CA CYS A 211 -5.91 -23.09 -9.82
C CYS A 211 -6.84 -23.95 -10.67
N LYS A 212 -7.51 -23.31 -11.64
CA LYS A 212 -8.46 -23.98 -12.52
C LYS A 212 -7.78 -25.08 -13.34
N LEU A 213 -6.54 -24.85 -13.75
CA LEU A 213 -5.75 -25.86 -14.47
C LEU A 213 -5.47 -27.08 -13.58
N LEU A 214 -4.95 -26.87 -12.36
CA LEU A 214 -4.68 -27.96 -11.40
C LEU A 214 -5.97 -28.70 -11.01
N GLU A 215 -7.09 -28.00 -10.85
CA GLU A 215 -8.40 -28.62 -10.60
C GLU A 215 -8.83 -29.52 -11.78
N SER A 216 -8.65 -29.06 -13.02
CA SER A 216 -8.94 -29.87 -14.21
C SER A 216 -8.03 -31.09 -14.33
N GLU A 217 -6.75 -30.95 -13.96
CA GLU A 217 -5.79 -32.06 -13.94
C GLU A 217 -6.15 -33.09 -12.85
N LYS A 218 -6.47 -32.62 -11.64
CA LYS A 218 -7.00 -33.46 -10.55
C LYS A 218 -8.23 -34.25 -11.00
N GLU A 219 -9.18 -33.60 -11.65
CA GLU A 219 -10.39 -34.25 -12.15
C GLU A 219 -10.09 -35.31 -13.22
N THR A 220 -9.11 -35.03 -14.09
CA THR A 220 -8.65 -35.97 -15.12
C THR A 220 -7.95 -37.20 -14.51
N LEU A 221 -7.11 -36.99 -13.50
CA LEU A 221 -6.44 -38.07 -12.77
C LEU A 221 -7.45 -38.94 -12.01
N LEU A 222 -8.45 -38.33 -11.36
CA LEU A 222 -9.55 -39.04 -10.71
C LEU A 222 -10.33 -39.93 -11.70
N LYS A 223 -10.69 -39.39 -12.87
CA LYS A 223 -11.38 -40.16 -13.92
C LYS A 223 -10.53 -41.31 -14.44
N THR A 224 -9.23 -41.11 -14.61
CA THR A 224 -8.28 -42.15 -15.05
C THR A 224 -8.14 -43.25 -13.99
N ALA A 225 -8.02 -42.89 -12.71
CA ALA A 225 -7.95 -43.84 -11.60
C ALA A 225 -9.24 -44.68 -11.47
N GLN A 226 -10.41 -44.05 -11.64
CA GLN A 226 -11.70 -44.75 -11.60
C GLN A 226 -11.92 -45.67 -12.82
N SER A 227 -11.53 -45.25 -14.02
CA SER A 227 -11.67 -46.07 -15.22
C SER A 227 -10.71 -47.27 -15.25
N GLY A 228 -9.50 -47.15 -14.69
CA GLY A 228 -8.60 -48.29 -14.45
C GLY A 228 -9.16 -49.32 -13.47
N SER A 229 -9.94 -48.88 -12.46
CA SER A 229 -10.64 -49.75 -11.51
C SER A 229 -11.79 -50.53 -12.16
N VAL A 230 -12.52 -49.94 -13.12
CA VAL A 230 -13.70 -50.57 -13.77
C VAL A 230 -13.31 -51.65 -14.79
N THR A 231 -12.15 -51.52 -15.44
CA THR A 231 -11.64 -52.58 -16.34
C THR A 231 -11.21 -53.86 -15.62
N SER A 232 -10.93 -53.79 -14.31
CA SER A 232 -10.56 -54.93 -13.47
C SER A 232 -11.77 -55.82 -13.13
N GLU A 233 -12.93 -55.23 -12.81
CA GLU A 233 -14.14 -55.99 -12.46
C GLU A 233 -14.78 -56.66 -13.68
N ARG A 234 -14.67 -56.06 -14.88
CA ARG A 234 -15.24 -56.63 -16.11
C ARG A 234 -14.44 -57.79 -16.70
N SER A 235 -13.23 -58.05 -16.19
CA SER A 235 -12.38 -59.18 -16.59
C SER A 235 -12.52 -60.39 -15.66
N GLN A 236 -13.43 -60.34 -14.67
CA GLN A 236 -13.73 -61.43 -13.72
C GLN A 236 -15.15 -62.00 -13.85
N LEU A 237 -15.93 -61.56 -14.85
CA LEU A 237 -17.21 -62.13 -15.27
C LEU A 237 -17.07 -62.76 -16.66
#